data_AF-A0A8T4QT08-F1
#
_entry.id   AF-A0A8T4QT08-F1
#
_cell.length_a   1.000
_cell.length_b   1.000
_cell.length_c   1.000
_cell.angle_alpha   90.00
_cell.angle_beta   90.00
_cell.angle_gamma   90.00
#
_symmetry.space_group_name_H-M   'P 1'
#
loop_
_entity.id
_entity.type
_entity.pdbx_description
1 polymer ?
#
loop_
_entity_poly.entity_id
_entity_poly.type
_entity_poly.pdbx_seq_one_letter_code
_entity_poly.pdbx_strand_id
1 'polypeptide(L)' 'MGEIYEKFKQEQGAEISYKSFQRRMEKLKLGGFITTNEVLSKDGHTSLVHYAASEKKLTEF' A
#
# COMPACT_ATOMS: atom_id res chain seq x y z
N MET A 1 9.20 -0.90 0.35
CA MET A 1 8.07 -0.02 -0.02
C MET A 1 8.35 0.88 -1.23
N GLY A 2 9.63 1.10 -1.60
CA GLY A 2 9.99 1.94 -2.75
C GLY A 2 9.38 1.49 -4.08
N GLU A 3 9.38 0.19 -4.37
CA GLU A 3 8.81 -0.35 -5.63
C GLU A 3 7.33 0.00 -5.83
N ILE A 4 6.52 -0.08 -4.76
CA ILE A 4 5.09 0.28 -4.80
C ILE A 4 4.94 1.78 -5.07
N TYR A 5 5.82 2.61 -4.50
CA TYR A 5 5.80 4.05 -4.73
C TYR A 5 6.19 4.40 -6.18
N GLU A 6 7.16 3.69 -6.77
CA GLU A 6 7.52 3.89 -8.17
C GLU A 6 6.34 3.57 -9.10
N LYS A 7 5.64 2.45 -8.88
CA LYS A 7 4.41 2.13 -9.62
C LYS A 7 3.32 3.19 -9.42
N PHE A 8 3.10 3.60 -8.17
CA PHE A 8 2.14 4.66 -7.84
C PHE A 8 2.45 5.98 -8.59
N LYS A 9 3.73 6.36 -8.68
CA LYS A 9 4.14 7.56 -9.43
C LYS A 9 3.85 7.44 -10.93
N GLN A 10 4.07 6.26 -11.51
CA GLN A 10 3.81 6.00 -12.93
C GLN A 10 2.31 6.07 -13.26
N GLU A 11 1.45 5.60 -12.36
CA GLU A 11 0.00 5.55 -12.58
C GLU A 11 -0.73 6.86 -12.25
N GLN A 12 -0.32 7.57 -11.18
CA GLN A 12 -1.03 8.77 -10.70
C GLN A 12 -0.27 10.09 -10.95
N GLY A 13 0.84 10.05 -11.67
CA GLY A 13 1.60 11.27 -12.00
C GLY A 13 2.20 11.96 -10.78
N ALA A 14 2.91 11.20 -9.94
CA ALA A 14 3.80 11.68 -8.87
C ALA A 14 3.35 12.91 -8.03
N GLU A 15 2.06 13.12 -7.79
CA GLU A 15 1.57 14.33 -7.09
C GLU A 15 1.99 14.40 -5.61
N ILE A 16 2.37 13.27 -5.01
CA ILE A 16 2.73 13.20 -3.59
C ILE A 16 4.14 12.65 -3.38
N SER A 17 4.83 13.20 -2.38
CA SER A 17 6.15 12.74 -1.96
C SER A 17 6.10 11.35 -1.33
N TYR A 18 7.24 10.64 -1.35
CA TYR A 18 7.38 9.31 -0.73
C TYR A 18 6.92 9.29 0.73
N LYS A 19 7.27 10.31 1.51
CA LYS A 19 6.87 10.43 2.92
C LYS A 19 5.35 10.55 3.07
N SER A 20 4.70 11.32 2.20
CA SER A 20 3.24 11.44 2.19
C SER A 20 2.57 10.13 1.77
N PHE A 21 3.13 9.43 0.79
CA PHE A 21 2.69 8.11 0.37
C PHE A 21 2.81 7.09 1.51
N GLN A 22 3.96 7.01 2.16
CA GLN A 22 4.18 6.10 3.29
C GLN A 22 3.16 6.33 4.41
N ARG A 23 2.90 7.59 4.78
CA ARG A 23 1.87 7.92 5.78
C ARG A 23 0.47 7.48 5.37
N ARG A 24 0.13 7.54 4.07
CA ARG A 24 -1.17 7.04 3.57
C ARG A 24 -1.24 5.51 3.69
N MET A 25 -0.17 4.81 3.33
CA MET A 25 -0.10 3.35 3.48
C MET A 25 -0.22 2.91 4.94
N GLU A 26 0.44 3.62 5.86
CA GLU A 26 0.32 3.38 7.30
C GLU A 26 -1.12 3.61 7.78
N LYS A 27 -1.81 4.67 7.33
CA LYS A 27 -3.22 4.89 7.67
C LYS A 27 -4.13 3.77 7.15
N LEU A 28 -3.92 3.32 5.92
CA LEU A 28 -4.69 2.22 5.35
C LEU A 28 -4.45 0.90 6.10
N LYS A 29 -3.20 0.66 6.51
CA LYS A 29 -2.82 -0.49 7.34
C LYS A 29 -3.47 -0.42 8.72
N LEU A 30 -3.42 0.74 9.37
CA LEU A 30 -4.07 0.97 10.67
C LEU A 30 -5.59 0.82 10.61
N GLY A 31 -6.20 1.27 9.51
CA GLY A 31 -7.62 1.09 9.26
C GLY A 31 -8.03 -0.33 8.86
N GLY A 32 -7.07 -1.27 8.75
CA GLY A 32 -7.33 -2.65 8.36
C GLY A 32 -7.77 -2.82 6.90
N PHE A 33 -7.62 -1.79 6.06
CA PHE A 33 -7.97 -1.85 4.64
C PHE A 33 -6.94 -2.62 3.83
N ILE A 34 -5.68 -2.58 4.26
CA ILE A 34 -4.57 -3.29 3.61
C ILE A 34 -3.71 -4.01 4.64
N THR A 35 -3.08 -5.09 4.20
CA THR A 35 -1.99 -5.75 4.91
C THR A 35 -0.71 -5.56 4.09
N THR A 36 0.36 -5.15 4.74
CA THR A 36 1.68 -5.00 4.12
C THR A 36 2.65 -6.01 4.72
N ASN A 37 3.24 -6.84 3.86
CA ASN A 37 4.30 -7.78 4.24
C ASN A 37 5.61 -7.36 3.56
N GLU A 38 6.69 -7.28 4.33
CA GLU A 38 8.03 -7.08 3.79
C GLU A 38 8.69 -8.45 3.63
N VAL A 39 9.04 -8.78 2.38
CA VAL A 39 9.75 -10.00 2.04
C VAL A 39 11.18 -9.61 1.68
N LEU A 40 12.12 -10.11 2.48
CA LEU A 40 13.56 -10.03 2.20
C LEU A 40 13.91 -11.14 1.19
N SER A 41 13.98 -10.77 -0.08
CA SER A 41 14.46 -11.67 -1.13
C SER A 41 15.94 -11.39 -1.42
N LYS A 42 16.66 -12.35 -2.00
CA LYS A 42 18.10 -12.24 -2.32
C LYS A 42 18.44 -11.03 -3.21
N ASP A 43 17.46 -10.50 -3.96
CA ASP A 43 17.60 -9.34 -4.85
C ASP A 43 17.13 -8.01 -4.24
N GLY A 44 16.72 -7.99 -2.96
CA GLY A 44 16.33 -6.77 -2.26
C GLY A 44 15.06 -6.89 -1.41
N HIS A 45 14.67 -5.77 -0.80
CA HIS A 45 13.47 -5.67 0.01
C HIS A 45 12.24 -5.42 -0.88
N THR A 46 11.39 -6.43 -1.02
CA THR A 46 10.10 -6.29 -1.72
C THR A 46 8.99 -6.10 -0.68
N SER A 47 8.12 -5.13 -0.92
CA SER A 47 6.92 -4.96 -0.08
C SER A 47 5.70 -5.41 -0.88
N LEU A 48 4.93 -6.33 -0.30
CA LEU A 48 3.68 -6.82 -0.86
C LEU A 48 2.52 -6.19 -0.10
N VAL A 49 1.54 -5.67 -0.85
CA VAL A 49 0.33 -5.08 -0.28
C VAL A 49 -0.85 -5.90 -0.75
N HIS A 50 -1.62 -6.42 0.19
CA HIS A 50 -2.85 -7.15 -0.05
C HIS A 50 -4.02 -6.32 0.46
N TYR A 51 -5.12 -6.29 -0.30
CA TYR A 51 -6.39 -5.83 0.21
C TYR A 51 -6.87 -6.79 1.29
N ALA A 52 -7.34 -6.25 2.41
CA ALA A 52 -7.98 -7.08 3.41
C ALA A 52 -9.24 -7.71 2.79
N ALA A 53 -9.35 -9.04 2.84
CA ALA A 53 -10.42 -9.81 2.21
C ALA A 53 -11.83 -9.54 2.80
N SER A 54 -11.95 -8.64 3.78
CA SER A 54 -13.23 -8.18 4.29
C SER A 54 -13.58 -6.80 3.71
N GLU A 55 -13.97 -6.77 2.45
CA GLU A 55 -14.99 -5.80 2.05
C GLU A 55 -16.25 -6.14 2.85
N LYS A 56 -16.39 -5.63 4.08
CA LYS A 56 -17.74 -5.29 4.55
C LYS A 56 -18.20 -4.17 3.63
N LYS A 57 -18.77 -4.55 2.47
CA LYS A 57 -19.47 -3.64 1.60
C LYS A 57 -20.52 -2.94 2.46
N LEU A 58 -20.38 -1.62 2.60
CA LEU A 58 -21.32 -0.74 3.31
C LEU A 58 -22.65 -0.57 2.52
N THR A 59 -23.05 -1.55 1.71
CA THR A 59 -24.22 -1.48 0.82
C THR A 59 -25.29 -2.54 1.09
N GLU A 60 -25.29 -3.17 2.26
CA GLU A 60 -26.37 -4.07 2.69
C GLU A 60 -27.04 -3.53 3.96
N PHE A 61 -27.87 -2.49 3.81
CA PHE A 61 -28.92 -2.11 4.77
C PHE A 61 -30.14 -1.63 4.00
#